data_AF-A0AAN5I600-F1
#
_entry.id   AF-A0AAN5I600-F1
#
_cell.length_a   1.000
_cell.length_b   1.000
_cell.length_c   1.000
_cell.angle_alpha   90.00
_cell.angle_beta   90.00
_cell.angle_gamma   90.00
#
_symmetry.space_group_name_H-M   'P 1'
#
loop_
_entity.id
_entity.type
_entity.pdbx_description
1 polymer ?
#
loop_
_entity_poly.entity_id
_entity_poly.type
_entity_poly.pdbx_seq_one_letter_code
_entity_poly.pdbx_strand_id
1 'polypeptide(L)'
;KQEMRVQVQAIYPHPGFTPNGITKQDNIALIETKQAFTFGDYVQPICLPEDDGDLLDDNKKGWVTGWGYQKKGGSVNHELQQALITFDDNEVCEKTWSRNMYDSEICAGDGSKTICNNDEGDPLMVQAPSGKWFMHGNAAMSDPDCKLPGIFSKISFFCKWISAMTDEDI
;
A
#
# COMPACT_ATOMS: atom_id res chain seq x y z
N LYS A 1 -7.81 -17.33 16.78
CA LYS A 1 -6.77 -16.62 16.01
C LYS A 1 -5.53 -17.50 15.97
N GLN A 2 -5.11 -17.93 14.79
CA GLN A 2 -3.87 -18.67 14.61
C GLN A 2 -2.95 -17.79 13.76
N GLU A 3 -1.85 -17.34 14.35
CA GLU A 3 -0.77 -16.65 13.65
C GLU A 3 0.08 -17.71 12.93
N MET A 4 0.47 -17.43 11.69
CA MET A 4 1.44 -18.25 10.95
C MET A 4 2.73 -17.46 10.80
N ARG A 5 3.85 -18.04 11.23
CA ARG A 5 5.20 -17.52 10.94
C ARG A 5 5.82 -18.37 9.84
N VAL A 6 6.14 -17.73 8.72
CA VAL A 6 6.79 -18.37 7.57
C VAL A 6 8.17 -17.76 7.37
N GLN A 7 9.12 -18.59 6.94
CA GLN A 7 10.45 -18.10 6.58
C GLN A 7 10.41 -17.46 5.20
N VAL A 8 11.09 -16.32 5.05
CA VAL A 8 11.36 -15.72 3.75
C VAL A 8 12.34 -16.60 2.97
N GLN A 9 11.99 -16.90 1.72
CA GLN A 9 12.85 -17.57 0.74
C GLN A 9 13.70 -16.55 -0.01
N ALA A 10 13.04 -15.53 -0.57
CA ALA A 10 13.66 -14.49 -1.36
C ALA A 10 12.86 -13.18 -1.29
N ILE A 11 13.53 -12.07 -1.59
CA ILE A 11 12.94 -10.74 -1.70
C ILE A 11 13.34 -10.20 -3.07
N TYR A 12 12.36 -9.74 -3.82
CA TYR A 12 12.52 -9.19 -5.17
C TYR A 12 12.05 -7.73 -5.18
N PRO A 13 12.94 -6.76 -4.88
CA PRO A 13 12.64 -5.34 -5.08
C PRO A 13 12.38 -5.07 -6.56
N HIS A 14 11.45 -4.15 -6.86
CA HIS A 14 11.24 -3.71 -8.24
C HIS A 14 12.55 -3.15 -8.82
N PRO A 15 12.95 -3.50 -10.06
CA PRO A 15 14.22 -3.08 -10.64
C PRO A 15 14.34 -1.56 -10.86
N GLY A 16 13.22 -0.85 -10.93
CA GLY A 16 13.18 0.62 -10.98
C GLY A 16 13.41 1.30 -9.62
N PHE A 17 13.30 0.57 -8.51
CA PHE A 17 13.55 1.12 -7.18
C PHE A 17 15.01 1.49 -7.02
N THR A 18 15.28 2.73 -6.60
CA THR A 18 16.63 3.20 -6.28
C THR A 18 16.83 3.28 -4.77
N PRO A 19 17.62 2.37 -4.15
CA PRO A 19 17.95 2.46 -2.74
C PRO A 19 18.60 3.81 -2.40
N ASN A 20 18.16 4.44 -1.31
CA ASN A 20 18.56 5.80 -0.88
C ASN A 20 18.20 6.92 -1.87
N GLY A 21 17.38 6.65 -2.88
CA GLY A 21 16.78 7.68 -3.72
C GLY A 21 15.87 8.59 -2.90
N ILE A 22 15.91 9.90 -3.21
CA ILE A 22 15.08 10.91 -2.54
C ILE A 22 13.60 10.71 -2.89
N THR A 23 13.31 10.26 -4.11
CA THR A 23 11.94 10.19 -4.66
C THR A 23 11.13 9.01 -4.17
N LYS A 24 11.78 7.93 -3.71
CA LYS A 24 11.12 6.65 -3.38
C LYS A 24 10.21 6.12 -4.50
N GLN A 25 10.51 6.46 -5.75
CA GLN A 25 9.81 5.93 -6.91
C GLN A 25 9.98 4.41 -6.99
N ASP A 26 8.95 3.72 -7.52
CA ASP A 26 8.91 2.27 -7.68
C ASP A 26 9.18 1.49 -6.38
N ASN A 27 8.82 2.06 -5.23
CA ASN A 27 9.01 1.45 -3.92
C ASN A 27 7.99 0.33 -3.67
N ILE A 28 8.25 -0.82 -4.30
CA ILE A 28 7.48 -2.05 -4.17
C ILE A 28 8.44 -3.25 -4.26
N ALA A 29 8.11 -4.33 -3.56
CA ALA A 29 8.87 -5.57 -3.59
C ALA A 29 7.93 -6.78 -3.44
N LEU A 30 8.33 -7.91 -4.01
CA LEU A 30 7.70 -9.20 -3.76
C LEU A 30 8.52 -9.98 -2.73
N ILE A 31 7.83 -10.65 -1.82
CA ILE A 31 8.44 -11.54 -0.82
C ILE A 31 7.96 -12.96 -1.11
N GLU A 32 8.89 -13.82 -1.49
CA GLU A 32 8.62 -15.24 -1.66
C GLU A 32 8.84 -15.96 -0.33
N THR A 33 7.88 -16.78 0.08
CA THR A 33 7.94 -17.55 1.31
C THR A 33 8.43 -18.97 1.03
N LYS A 34 9.19 -19.57 1.95
CA LYS A 34 9.66 -20.96 1.81
C LYS A 34 8.54 -21.99 1.85
N GLN A 35 7.37 -21.59 2.33
CA GLN A 35 6.20 -22.43 2.51
C GLN A 35 4.97 -21.62 2.14
N ALA A 36 4.01 -22.26 1.49
CA ALA A 36 2.72 -21.66 1.20
C ALA A 36 1.95 -21.37 2.50
N PHE A 37 1.15 -20.30 2.50
CA PHE A 37 0.23 -20.03 3.58
C PHE A 37 -0.94 -21.03 3.56
N THR A 38 -1.41 -21.43 4.74
CA THR A 38 -2.65 -22.18 4.87
C THR A 38 -3.80 -21.19 4.99
N PHE A 39 -4.62 -21.11 3.95
CA PHE A 39 -5.78 -20.22 3.97
C PHE A 39 -6.90 -20.73 4.89
N GLY A 40 -7.56 -19.78 5.54
CA GLY A 40 -8.71 -19.99 6.42
C GLY A 40 -9.29 -18.65 6.85
N ASP A 41 -10.16 -18.62 7.86
CA ASP A 41 -10.92 -17.41 8.21
C ASP A 41 -10.07 -16.17 8.58
N TYR A 42 -8.81 -16.37 8.97
CA TYR A 42 -7.89 -15.31 9.40
C TYR A 42 -6.73 -15.05 8.43
N VAL A 43 -6.55 -15.89 7.41
CA VAL A 43 -5.48 -15.77 6.41
C VAL A 43 -6.13 -16.01 5.06
N GLN A 44 -6.29 -14.94 4.28
CA GLN A 44 -6.87 -14.96 2.94
C GLN A 44 -6.06 -14.04 2.03
N PRO A 45 -5.92 -14.35 0.73
CA PRO A 45 -5.33 -13.43 -0.22
C PRO A 45 -6.26 -12.24 -0.47
N ILE A 46 -5.68 -11.12 -0.91
CA ILE A 46 -6.41 -9.97 -1.45
C ILE A 46 -6.40 -10.03 -2.98
N CYS A 47 -7.41 -9.45 -3.63
CA CYS A 47 -7.41 -9.36 -5.09
C CYS A 47 -6.45 -8.24 -5.55
N LEU A 48 -5.82 -8.44 -6.71
CA LEU A 48 -5.07 -7.39 -7.39
C LEU A 48 -5.95 -6.81 -8.51
N PRO A 49 -5.93 -5.48 -8.72
CA PRO A 49 -6.68 -4.84 -9.80
C PRO A 49 -5.95 -4.94 -11.14
N GLU A 50 -6.61 -5.39 -12.21
CA GLU A 50 -6.06 -5.32 -13.58
C GLU A 50 -5.85 -3.86 -14.03
N ASP A 51 -6.79 -2.98 -13.67
CA ASP A 51 -6.72 -1.53 -13.80
C ASP A 51 -7.45 -0.84 -12.64
N ASP A 52 -7.35 0.48 -12.52
CA ASP A 52 -8.02 1.22 -11.45
C ASP A 52 -9.54 1.35 -11.61
N GLY A 53 -10.11 0.86 -12.73
CA GLY A 53 -11.41 1.17 -13.33
C GLY A 53 -12.55 1.58 -12.38
N ASP A 54 -13.65 0.82 -12.37
CA ASP A 54 -14.83 1.14 -11.55
C ASP A 54 -14.67 0.68 -10.09
N LEU A 55 -13.43 0.58 -9.59
CA LEU A 55 -13.15 0.06 -8.24
C LEU A 55 -13.33 1.12 -7.15
N LEU A 56 -13.21 2.41 -7.51
CA LEU A 56 -13.43 3.52 -6.60
C LEU A 56 -14.91 3.93 -6.60
N ASP A 57 -15.47 4.10 -5.41
CA ASP A 57 -16.80 4.69 -5.24
C ASP A 57 -16.77 6.20 -5.55
N ASP A 58 -17.94 6.84 -5.64
CA ASP A 58 -18.06 8.28 -5.90
C ASP A 58 -17.28 9.14 -4.88
N ASN A 59 -17.05 8.61 -3.67
CA ASN A 59 -16.31 9.30 -2.62
C ASN A 59 -14.79 9.11 -2.71
N LYS A 60 -14.33 8.24 -3.61
CA LYS A 60 -12.95 7.80 -3.77
C LYS A 60 -12.32 7.51 -2.41
N LYS A 61 -12.84 6.53 -1.67
CA LYS A 61 -12.31 6.17 -0.35
C LYS A 61 -11.68 4.79 -0.32
N GLY A 62 -10.62 4.64 0.48
CA GLY A 62 -9.91 3.40 0.71
C GLY A 62 -9.57 3.20 2.19
N TRP A 63 -9.41 1.96 2.58
CA TRP A 63 -8.99 1.56 3.91
C TRP A 63 -7.48 1.31 3.92
N VAL A 64 -6.78 1.94 4.85
CA VAL A 64 -5.42 1.57 5.21
C VAL A 64 -5.45 0.87 6.57
N THR A 65 -4.64 -0.18 6.72
CA THR A 65 -4.52 -0.93 7.97
C THR A 65 -3.05 -1.14 8.31
N GLY A 66 -2.68 -0.94 9.56
CA GLY A 66 -1.28 -0.93 9.98
C GLY A 66 -1.07 -0.98 11.48
N TRP A 67 0.19 -1.18 11.87
CA TRP A 67 0.65 -1.11 13.26
C TRP A 67 1.62 0.06 13.51
N GLY A 68 1.86 0.91 12.52
CA GLY A 68 2.73 2.06 12.66
C GLY A 68 2.17 3.12 13.60
N TYR A 69 2.81 4.28 13.59
CA TYR A 69 2.55 5.32 14.57
C TYR A 69 1.22 6.01 14.27
N GLN A 70 0.45 6.37 15.30
CA GLN A 70 -0.76 7.19 15.10
C GLN A 70 -0.47 8.70 15.03
N LYS A 71 0.75 9.12 15.39
CA LYS A 71 1.21 10.51 15.44
C LYS A 71 2.74 10.57 15.55
N LYS A 72 3.30 11.74 15.24
CA LYS A 72 4.71 12.07 15.49
C LYS A 72 5.16 11.67 16.90
N GLY A 73 6.29 10.98 16.98
CA GLY A 73 6.89 10.53 18.25
C GLY A 73 6.05 9.51 19.02
N GLY A 74 5.09 8.86 18.35
CA GLY A 74 4.34 7.73 18.89
C GLY A 74 5.18 6.45 18.96
N SER A 75 4.52 5.35 19.30
CA SER A 75 5.06 3.99 19.25
C SER A 75 4.20 3.13 18.33
N VAL A 76 4.73 1.97 17.92
CA VAL A 76 3.93 0.96 17.23
C VAL A 76 2.78 0.50 18.12
N ASN A 77 1.65 0.15 17.51
CA ASN A 77 0.47 -0.34 18.20
C ASN A 77 0.56 -1.86 18.42
N HIS A 78 -0.02 -2.35 19.51
CA HIS A 78 -0.16 -3.80 19.74
C HIS A 78 -1.38 -4.40 19.05
N GLU A 79 -2.36 -3.56 18.69
CA GLU A 79 -3.56 -3.93 17.95
C GLU A 79 -3.52 -3.30 16.56
N LEU A 80 -3.97 -4.06 15.56
CA LEU A 80 -4.07 -3.57 14.19
C LEU A 80 -5.03 -2.37 14.15
N GLN A 81 -4.55 -1.27 13.59
CA GLN A 81 -5.35 -0.07 13.38
C GLN A 81 -5.90 -0.05 11.95
N GLN A 82 -6.95 0.73 11.75
CA GLN A 82 -7.52 0.98 10.42
C GLN A 82 -7.99 2.43 10.31
N ALA A 83 -7.83 3.00 9.12
CA ALA A 83 -8.35 4.32 8.80
C ALA A 83 -8.99 4.31 7.40
N LEU A 84 -10.17 4.91 7.31
CA LEU A 84 -10.79 5.25 6.03
C LEU A 84 -10.24 6.60 5.57
N ILE A 85 -9.48 6.57 4.48
CA ILE A 85 -8.83 7.73 3.85
C ILE A 85 -9.42 7.98 2.46
N THR A 86 -9.26 9.20 1.96
CA THR A 86 -9.73 9.61 0.63
C THR A 86 -8.54 9.61 -0.33
N PHE A 87 -8.75 9.12 -1.55
CA PHE A 87 -7.79 9.29 -2.63
C PHE A 87 -7.83 10.75 -3.09
N ASP A 88 -6.66 11.35 -3.25
CA ASP A 88 -6.51 12.74 -3.67
C ASP A 88 -5.90 12.80 -5.07
N ASP A 89 -6.13 13.92 -5.76
CA ASP A 89 -5.50 14.17 -7.04
C ASP A 89 -3.99 14.39 -6.85
N ASN A 90 -3.19 14.01 -7.85
CA ASN A 90 -1.74 14.08 -7.77
C ASN A 90 -1.25 15.51 -7.41
N GLU A 91 -1.92 16.56 -7.90
CA GLU A 91 -1.59 17.96 -7.65
C GLU A 91 -1.60 18.31 -6.15
N VAL A 92 -2.43 17.63 -5.33
CA VAL A 92 -2.46 17.81 -3.88
C VAL A 92 -1.14 17.34 -3.28
N CYS A 93 -0.71 16.12 -3.61
CA CYS A 93 0.57 15.60 -3.18
C CYS A 93 1.72 16.42 -3.75
N GLU A 94 1.67 16.82 -5.01
CA GLU A 94 2.76 17.58 -5.62
C GLU A 94 3.03 18.90 -4.92
N LYS A 95 1.95 19.61 -4.55
CA LYS A 95 2.03 20.86 -3.80
C LYS A 95 2.50 20.64 -2.37
N THR A 96 1.95 19.64 -1.67
CA THR A 96 2.25 19.40 -0.25
C THR A 96 3.66 18.85 -0.03
N TRP A 97 4.11 17.96 -0.91
CA TRP A 97 5.43 17.35 -0.87
C TRP A 97 6.50 18.16 -1.64
N SER A 98 6.10 19.17 -2.39
CA SER A 98 6.99 19.99 -3.24
C SER A 98 7.84 19.13 -4.20
N ARG A 99 7.21 18.11 -4.80
CA ARG A 99 7.80 17.18 -5.78
C ARG A 99 6.77 16.80 -6.82
N ASN A 100 7.20 16.33 -8.00
CA ASN A 100 6.26 15.75 -8.95
C ASN A 100 5.84 14.35 -8.50
N MET A 101 4.60 13.97 -8.79
CA MET A 101 4.10 12.60 -8.63
C MET A 101 4.45 11.79 -9.87
N TYR A 102 4.69 10.49 -9.70
CA TYR A 102 4.87 9.56 -10.81
C TYR A 102 3.57 8.81 -11.12
N ASP A 103 3.40 8.36 -12.36
CA ASP A 103 2.24 7.53 -12.76
C ASP A 103 2.13 6.22 -11.94
N SER A 104 3.25 5.81 -11.34
CA SER A 104 3.39 4.65 -10.46
C SER A 104 2.96 4.92 -9.01
N GLU A 105 2.44 6.11 -8.69
CA GLU A 105 2.13 6.54 -7.33
C GLU A 105 0.65 6.92 -7.17
N ILE A 106 0.18 6.82 -5.92
CA ILE A 106 -1.15 7.26 -5.47
C ILE A 106 -0.97 8.26 -4.33
N CYS A 107 -1.72 9.35 -4.38
CA CYS A 107 -1.90 10.27 -3.26
C CYS A 107 -3.16 9.90 -2.47
N ALA A 108 -3.06 9.74 -1.15
CA ALA A 108 -4.26 9.51 -0.34
C ALA A 108 -4.10 9.98 1.12
N GLY A 109 -5.21 10.46 1.67
CA GLY A 109 -5.31 10.97 3.04
C GLY A 109 -5.07 12.48 3.13
N ASP A 110 -5.55 13.09 4.19
CA ASP A 110 -5.61 14.55 4.34
C ASP A 110 -4.68 15.08 5.46
N GLY A 111 -3.82 14.21 6.00
CA GLY A 111 -2.97 14.52 7.15
C GLY A 111 -3.67 14.47 8.52
N SER A 112 -5.01 14.45 8.55
CA SER A 112 -5.79 14.10 9.75
C SER A 112 -5.96 12.58 9.86
N LYS A 113 -6.14 11.92 8.71
CA LYS A 113 -6.06 10.46 8.53
C LYS A 113 -5.14 10.18 7.35
N THR A 114 -4.01 9.54 7.64
CA THR A 114 -2.95 9.25 6.68
C THR A 114 -2.08 8.12 7.23
N ILE A 115 -1.18 7.59 6.40
CA ILE A 115 -0.08 6.75 6.86
C ILE A 115 1.00 7.60 7.57
N CYS A 116 1.72 6.97 8.47
CA CYS A 116 2.72 7.58 9.34
C CYS A 116 3.98 6.71 9.37
N ASN A 117 4.92 7.02 10.28
CA ASN A 117 6.15 6.27 10.42
C ASN A 117 5.85 4.80 10.81
N ASN A 118 6.54 3.84 10.18
CA ASN A 118 6.37 2.39 10.30
C ASN A 118 5.05 1.84 9.72
N ASP A 119 4.39 2.58 8.83
CA ASP A 119 3.32 2.04 7.98
C ASP A 119 3.86 1.64 6.58
N GLU A 120 5.16 1.79 6.31
CA GLU A 120 5.73 1.39 5.01
C GLU A 120 5.49 -0.11 4.72
N GLY A 121 4.96 -0.41 3.54
CA GLY A 121 4.53 -1.74 3.15
C GLY A 121 3.09 -2.09 3.52
N ASP A 122 2.36 -1.22 4.23
CA ASP A 122 0.95 -1.46 4.54
C ASP A 122 0.04 -1.35 3.30
N PRO A 123 -1.09 -2.10 3.28
CA PRO A 123 -2.01 -2.08 2.15
C PRO A 123 -2.99 -0.90 2.21
N LEU A 124 -3.18 -0.25 1.07
CA LEU A 124 -4.34 0.60 0.79
C LEU A 124 -5.35 -0.21 -0.02
N MET A 125 -6.52 -0.46 0.55
CA MET A 125 -7.49 -1.42 0.05
C MET A 125 -8.84 -0.77 -0.24
N VAL A 126 -9.52 -1.26 -1.26
CA VAL A 126 -10.87 -0.82 -1.63
C VAL A 126 -11.80 -2.03 -1.70
N GLN A 127 -13.06 -1.84 -1.33
CA GLN A 127 -14.08 -2.88 -1.43
C GLN A 127 -14.98 -2.59 -2.62
N ALA A 128 -14.94 -3.47 -3.63
CA ALA A 128 -15.80 -3.36 -4.80
C ALA A 128 -17.27 -3.61 -4.42
N PRO A 129 -18.25 -3.17 -5.24
CA PRO A 129 -19.67 -3.44 -5.00
C PRO A 129 -20.02 -4.94 -4.88
N SER A 130 -19.19 -5.82 -5.46
CA SER A 130 -19.30 -7.27 -5.32
C SER A 130 -18.96 -7.80 -3.91
N GLY A 131 -18.43 -6.95 -3.04
CA GLY A 131 -17.94 -7.30 -1.70
C GLY A 131 -16.49 -7.77 -1.64
N LYS A 132 -15.84 -7.99 -2.79
CA LYS A 132 -14.42 -8.35 -2.89
C LYS A 132 -13.52 -7.17 -2.53
N TRP A 133 -12.40 -7.48 -1.89
CA TRP A 133 -11.37 -6.50 -1.52
C TRP A 133 -10.22 -6.53 -2.52
N PHE A 134 -9.79 -5.35 -2.96
CA PHE A 134 -8.69 -5.14 -3.88
C PHE A 134 -7.60 -4.29 -3.23
N MET A 135 -6.35 -4.69 -3.42
CA MET A 135 -5.20 -3.87 -3.01
C MET A 135 -4.95 -2.81 -4.09
N HIS A 136 -5.24 -1.56 -3.78
CA HIS A 136 -5.09 -0.44 -4.70
C HIS A 136 -3.69 0.19 -4.60
N GLY A 137 -3.12 0.24 -3.40
CA GLY A 137 -1.81 0.83 -3.16
C GLY A 137 -1.01 0.09 -2.09
N ASN A 138 0.31 0.30 -2.10
CA ASN A 138 1.22 -0.13 -1.04
C ASN A 138 1.93 1.09 -0.44
N ALA A 139 1.87 1.28 0.87
CA ALA A 139 2.42 2.47 1.53
C ALA A 139 3.93 2.61 1.27
N ALA A 140 4.33 3.73 0.67
CA ALA A 140 5.69 3.94 0.16
C ALA A 140 6.43 5.09 0.85
N MET A 141 5.71 6.17 1.18
CA MET A 141 6.29 7.34 1.83
C MET A 141 5.24 8.06 2.69
N SER A 142 5.61 8.33 3.94
CA SER A 142 4.81 9.06 4.91
C SER A 142 5.55 10.29 5.43
N ASP A 143 4.79 11.28 5.89
CA ASP A 143 5.36 12.49 6.48
C ASP A 143 5.88 12.18 7.89
N PRO A 144 7.12 12.56 8.25
CA PRO A 144 7.66 12.33 9.58
C PRO A 144 6.78 12.88 10.72
N ASP A 145 6.04 13.95 10.45
CA ASP A 145 5.13 14.59 11.39
C ASP A 145 3.70 14.03 11.35
N CYS A 146 3.41 13.18 10.35
CA CYS A 146 2.14 12.53 10.07
C CYS A 146 1.01 13.55 9.89
N LYS A 147 1.30 14.58 9.07
CA LYS A 147 0.44 15.71 8.74
C LYS A 147 0.22 15.92 7.25
N LEU A 148 0.89 15.18 6.39
CA LEU A 148 0.69 15.24 4.94
C LEU A 148 -0.07 14.01 4.42
N PRO A 149 -0.69 14.10 3.23
CA PRO A 149 -1.15 12.93 2.50
C PRO A 149 -0.05 11.88 2.35
N GLY A 150 -0.42 10.62 2.43
CA GLY A 150 0.49 9.50 2.18
C GLY A 150 0.70 9.29 0.68
N ILE A 151 1.88 8.80 0.34
CA ILE A 151 2.19 8.33 -1.02
C ILE A 151 2.26 6.81 -0.98
N PHE A 152 1.57 6.18 -1.94
CA PHE A 152 1.52 4.74 -2.09
C PHE A 152 2.02 4.34 -3.49
N SER A 153 2.71 3.21 -3.60
CA SER A 153 2.98 2.55 -4.88
C SER A 153 1.67 2.02 -5.46
N LYS A 154 1.36 2.39 -6.70
CA LYS A 154 0.11 2.08 -7.39
C LYS A 154 0.09 0.63 -7.91
N ILE A 155 -0.74 -0.23 -7.34
CA ILE A 155 -0.67 -1.68 -7.64
C ILE A 155 -0.99 -1.98 -9.11
N SER A 156 -2.03 -1.37 -9.68
CA SER A 156 -2.41 -1.56 -11.10
C SER A 156 -1.27 -1.23 -12.07
N PHE A 157 -0.43 -0.24 -11.74
CA PHE A 157 0.75 0.11 -12.53
C PHE A 157 1.79 -1.03 -12.54
N PHE A 158 1.92 -1.75 -11.41
CA PHE A 158 2.88 -2.82 -11.23
C PHE A 158 2.34 -4.22 -11.56
N CYS A 159 1.03 -4.40 -11.84
CA CYS A 159 0.44 -5.72 -12.09
C CYS A 159 1.17 -6.53 -13.16
N LYS A 160 1.59 -5.90 -14.28
CA LYS A 160 2.40 -6.59 -15.31
C LYS A 160 3.73 -7.13 -14.79
N TRP A 161 4.39 -6.37 -13.91
CA TRP A 161 5.63 -6.82 -13.28
C TRP A 161 5.36 -7.92 -12.25
N ILE A 162 4.30 -7.79 -11.46
CA ILE A 162 3.90 -8.81 -10.48
C ILE A 162 3.62 -10.14 -11.19
N SER A 163 2.77 -10.15 -12.23
CA SER A 163 2.47 -11.34 -13.04
C SER A 163 3.72 -11.99 -13.63
N ALA A 164 4.62 -11.17 -14.18
CA ALA A 164 5.86 -11.67 -14.78
C ALA A 164 6.82 -12.30 -13.74
N MET A 165 6.73 -11.88 -12.47
CA MET A 165 7.56 -12.42 -11.38
C MET A 165 6.93 -13.63 -10.70
N THR A 166 5.60 -13.76 -10.72
CA THR A 166 4.88 -14.86 -10.06
C THR A 166 4.50 -15.99 -11.00
N ASP A 167 4.69 -15.83 -12.32
CA ASP A 167 4.16 -16.73 -13.35
C ASP A 167 2.63 -16.93 -13.23
N GLU A 168 1.92 -15.92 -12.71
CA GLU A 168 0.46 -15.91 -12.60
C GLU A 168 -0.16 -14.89 -13.56
N ASP A 169 -1.18 -15.33 -14.32
CA ASP A 169 -2.06 -14.42 -15.06
C ASP A 169 -2.96 -13.71 -14.04
N ILE A 170 -2.68 -12.43 -13.79
CA ILE A 170 -3.41 -11.54 -12.86
C ILE A 170 -4.40 -10.70 -13.65
#